data_AF-A0A1F6D4J2-F1
#
_entry.id   AF-A0A1F6D4J2-F1
#
_cell.length_a   1.000
_cell.length_b   1.000
_cell.length_c   1.000
_cell.angle_alpha   90.00
_cell.angle_beta   90.00
_cell.angle_gamma   90.00
#
_symmetry.space_group_name_H-M   'P 1'
#
loop_
_entity.id
_entity.type
_entity.pdbx_description
1 polymer ?
#
loop_
_entity_poly.entity_id
_entity_poly.type
_entity_poly.pdbx_seq_one_letter_code
_entity_poly.pdbx_strand_id
1 'polypeptide(L)'
;MTTEHDALRVDYDARLVEEAVLRALRGRPDEWSFHEGRDRLYEIADVEERDAAFRELHGAWFVRLGLDRPVRHALDERPCLKTSVGRCAVTAARSKKDEGADLFVSPAEAGQSEADRRSIGIQVRPEGLLEPDRLLDLLRHELLHVEDMLDPHFGYEPVLPRSEVGPSYDRLLQDRYRALWDATIDGRLLRAGVASGAVRDRCLRDFAGAFPAFGERTPEVFSRFFDGASPTHADLVAFALNPDAHLDRSHALRRGTRCPVCGFPTYDLEPAPERLPQDFVTRVTEDFPDWCPAQGICRQCADLYRARPLSESAAALLPKSA
;
A
#
# COMPACT_ATOMS: atom_id res chain seq x y z
N MET A 1 -18.43 26.91 30.35
CA MET A 1 -18.93 25.71 29.66
C MET A 1 -18.26 25.64 28.31
N THR A 2 -17.07 25.06 28.26
CA THR A 2 -16.33 24.75 27.03
C THR A 2 -16.72 23.35 26.62
N THR A 3 -17.33 23.23 25.45
CA THR A 3 -17.89 22.02 24.85
C THR A 3 -16.83 20.97 24.59
N GLU A 4 -17.03 19.81 25.20
CA GLU A 4 -16.19 18.60 25.20
C GLU A 4 -16.45 17.77 23.92
N HIS A 5 -16.39 18.38 22.73
CA HIS A 5 -16.76 17.76 21.44
C HIS A 5 -15.65 17.73 20.38
N ASP A 6 -14.38 17.99 20.75
CA ASP A 6 -13.32 18.30 19.78
C ASP A 6 -12.20 17.25 19.67
N ALA A 7 -12.35 16.09 20.34
CA ALA A 7 -11.36 15.02 20.30
C ALA A 7 -11.90 13.82 19.52
N LEU A 8 -11.20 13.44 18.45
CA LEU A 8 -11.43 12.18 17.75
C LEU A 8 -11.47 11.04 18.77
N ARG A 9 -12.56 10.27 18.78
CA ARG A 9 -12.70 9.13 19.67
C ARG A 9 -11.70 8.04 19.28
N VAL A 10 -10.81 7.67 20.19
CA VAL A 10 -9.83 6.58 20.00
C VAL A 10 -10.24 5.38 20.86
N ASP A 11 -10.60 4.28 20.21
CA ASP A 11 -10.94 3.02 20.86
C ASP A 11 -9.78 2.02 20.68
N TYR A 12 -9.35 1.35 21.74
CA TYR A 12 -8.29 0.33 21.70
C TYR A 12 -8.88 -1.07 21.90
N ASP A 13 -8.38 -2.04 21.13
CA ASP A 13 -8.67 -3.45 21.37
C ASP A 13 -8.16 -3.89 22.76
N ALA A 14 -9.03 -4.56 23.51
CA ALA A 14 -8.73 -4.93 24.90
C ALA A 14 -7.56 -5.91 25.01
N ARG A 15 -7.40 -6.84 24.05
CA ARG A 15 -6.32 -7.83 24.07
C ARG A 15 -4.98 -7.18 23.75
N LEU A 16 -4.96 -6.25 22.81
CA LEU A 16 -3.79 -5.42 22.52
C LEU A 16 -3.32 -4.65 23.77
N VAL A 17 -4.27 -4.00 24.47
CA VAL A 17 -4.01 -3.23 25.69
C VAL A 17 -3.43 -4.12 26.79
N GLU A 18 -4.09 -5.24 27.07
CA GLU A 18 -3.64 -6.23 28.05
C GLU A 18 -2.21 -6.70 27.75
N GLU A 19 -1.95 -7.15 26.52
CA GLU A 19 -0.66 -7.71 26.15
C GLU A 19 0.47 -6.65 26.22
N ALA A 20 0.19 -5.42 25.79
CA ALA A 20 1.15 -4.32 25.86
C ALA A 20 1.50 -3.95 27.31
N VAL A 21 0.50 -3.90 28.20
CA VAL A 21 0.71 -3.63 29.64
C VAL A 21 1.56 -4.71 30.29
N LEU A 22 1.23 -5.99 30.07
CA LEU A 22 2.00 -7.12 30.61
C LEU A 22 3.45 -7.10 30.15
N ARG A 23 3.69 -6.75 28.89
CA ARG A 23 5.05 -6.62 28.34
C ARG A 23 5.79 -5.43 28.91
N ALA A 24 5.13 -4.29 29.04
CA ALA A 24 5.73 -3.05 29.55
C ALA A 24 6.11 -3.15 31.03
N LEU A 25 5.34 -3.90 31.82
CA LEU A 25 5.59 -4.09 33.25
C LEU A 25 6.65 -5.12 33.57
N ARG A 26 6.96 -6.06 32.67
CA ARG A 26 7.91 -7.14 32.91
C ARG A 26 9.26 -6.61 33.42
N GLY A 27 9.64 -7.03 34.63
CA GLY A 27 10.88 -6.64 35.29
C GLY A 27 10.88 -5.22 35.89
N ARG A 28 9.73 -4.53 35.94
CA ARG A 28 9.61 -3.22 36.59
C ARG A 28 9.22 -3.37 38.07
N PRO A 29 9.62 -2.42 38.94
CA PRO A 29 9.18 -2.42 40.35
C PRO A 29 7.65 -2.44 40.52
N ASP A 30 6.95 -1.77 39.60
CA ASP A 30 5.50 -1.63 39.58
C ASP A 30 4.76 -2.93 39.20
N GLU A 31 5.46 -3.94 38.68
CA GLU A 31 4.88 -5.23 38.26
C GLU A 31 4.14 -5.93 39.40
N TRP A 32 4.68 -5.88 40.61
CA TRP A 32 4.03 -6.47 41.79
C TRP A 32 2.70 -5.79 42.12
N SER A 33 2.65 -4.45 42.09
CA SER A 33 1.42 -3.70 42.37
C SER A 33 0.34 -3.96 41.32
N PHE A 34 0.74 -4.11 40.06
CA PHE A 34 -0.17 -4.52 39.01
C PHE A 34 -0.74 -5.92 39.25
N HIS A 35 0.12 -6.91 39.58
CA HIS A 35 -0.33 -8.26 39.86
C HIS A 35 -1.24 -8.34 41.07
N GLU A 36 -0.94 -7.62 42.15
CA GLU A 36 -1.80 -7.56 43.33
C GLU A 36 -3.20 -7.01 42.97
N GLY A 37 -3.25 -5.90 42.21
CA GLY A 37 -4.51 -5.32 41.74
C GLY A 37 -5.29 -6.27 40.84
N ARG A 38 -4.58 -7.01 39.97
CA ARG A 38 -5.16 -7.99 39.06
C ARG A 38 -5.71 -9.21 39.80
N ASP A 39 -5.00 -9.70 40.81
CA ASP A 39 -5.38 -10.91 41.54
C ASP A 39 -6.68 -10.70 42.33
N ARG A 40 -6.89 -9.49 42.88
CA ARG A 40 -8.15 -9.10 43.54
C ARG A 40 -9.37 -9.19 42.63
N LEU A 41 -9.20 -9.03 41.32
CA LEU A 41 -10.33 -9.10 40.38
C LEU A 41 -10.92 -10.51 40.26
N TYR A 42 -10.14 -11.55 40.57
CA TYR A 42 -10.67 -12.92 40.58
C TYR A 42 -11.68 -13.18 41.72
N GLU A 43 -11.76 -12.30 42.72
CA GLU A 43 -12.75 -12.37 43.79
C GLU A 43 -14.15 -11.94 43.34
N ILE A 44 -14.26 -11.25 42.19
CA ILE A 44 -15.53 -10.87 41.59
C ILE A 44 -16.22 -12.12 41.04
N ALA A 45 -17.41 -12.41 41.57
CA ALA A 45 -18.18 -13.61 41.23
C ALA A 45 -18.87 -13.50 39.86
N ASP A 46 -19.36 -12.30 39.51
CA ASP A 46 -19.99 -12.05 38.23
C ASP A 46 -18.93 -11.94 37.12
N VAL A 47 -19.15 -12.68 36.02
CA VAL A 47 -18.15 -12.78 34.94
C VAL A 47 -18.09 -11.49 34.13
N GLU A 48 -19.22 -10.84 33.86
CA GLU A 48 -19.28 -9.63 33.05
C GLU A 48 -18.69 -8.44 33.81
N GLU A 49 -19.02 -8.33 35.10
CA GLU A 49 -18.44 -7.34 36.01
C GLU A 49 -16.93 -7.53 36.12
N ARG A 50 -16.47 -8.77 36.27
CA ARG A 50 -15.04 -9.09 36.33
C ARG A 50 -14.33 -8.71 35.04
N ASP A 51 -14.89 -9.05 33.88
CA ASP A 51 -14.31 -8.72 32.57
C ASP A 51 -14.28 -7.20 32.32
N ALA A 52 -15.28 -6.45 32.81
CA ALA A 52 -15.26 -4.99 32.81
C ALA A 52 -14.15 -4.44 33.72
N ALA A 53 -14.01 -4.97 34.94
CA ALA A 53 -12.95 -4.58 35.87
C ALA A 53 -11.55 -4.88 35.32
N PHE A 54 -11.35 -6.02 34.64
CA PHE A 54 -10.09 -6.33 33.96
C PHE A 54 -9.77 -5.31 32.87
N ARG A 55 -10.75 -4.94 32.03
CA ARG A 55 -10.56 -3.91 31.01
C ARG A 55 -10.21 -2.55 31.60
N GLU A 56 -10.88 -2.16 32.68
CA GLU A 56 -10.61 -0.91 33.39
C GLU A 56 -9.19 -0.88 33.98
N LEU A 57 -8.78 -1.95 34.68
CA LEU A 57 -7.45 -2.07 35.26
C LEU A 57 -6.36 -1.94 34.18
N HIS A 58 -6.45 -2.74 33.11
CA HIS A 58 -5.46 -2.69 32.03
C HIS A 58 -5.48 -1.33 31.32
N GLY A 59 -6.65 -0.75 31.07
CA GLY A 59 -6.77 0.58 30.48
C GLY A 59 -6.11 1.68 31.33
N ALA A 60 -6.31 1.65 32.65
CA ALA A 60 -5.68 2.59 33.58
C ALA A 60 -4.14 2.45 33.56
N TRP A 61 -3.62 1.22 33.59
CA TRP A 61 -2.19 0.98 33.49
C TRP A 61 -1.61 1.36 32.13
N PHE A 62 -2.34 1.13 31.04
CA PHE A 62 -1.94 1.50 29.68
C PHE A 62 -1.66 3.00 29.56
N VAL A 63 -2.58 3.83 30.06
CA VAL A 63 -2.42 5.29 30.12
C VAL A 63 -1.34 5.70 31.10
N ARG A 64 -1.27 5.09 32.29
CA ARG A 64 -0.23 5.38 33.30
C ARG A 64 1.17 5.12 32.76
N LEU A 65 1.34 4.05 31.97
CA LEU A 65 2.60 3.70 31.32
C LEU A 65 2.89 4.56 30.08
N GLY A 66 1.92 5.38 29.64
CA GLY A 66 2.04 6.29 28.51
C GLY A 66 2.04 5.60 27.15
N LEU A 67 1.51 4.37 27.06
CA LEU A 67 1.52 3.56 25.83
C LEU A 67 0.55 4.10 24.77
N ASP A 68 -0.44 4.90 25.17
CA ASP A 68 -1.38 5.58 24.28
C ASP A 68 -0.82 6.86 23.64
N ARG A 69 0.22 7.45 24.25
CA ARG A 69 0.73 8.78 23.89
C ARG A 69 1.17 8.92 22.44
N PRO A 70 1.90 7.98 21.81
CA PRO A 70 2.31 8.14 20.41
C PRO A 70 1.11 8.22 19.45
N VAL A 71 0.06 7.45 19.71
CA VAL A 71 -1.17 7.48 18.90
C VAL A 71 -1.89 8.81 19.04
N ARG A 72 -2.09 9.27 20.27
CA ARG A 72 -2.72 10.57 20.53
C ARG A 72 -1.93 11.71 19.91
N HIS A 73 -0.60 11.70 20.10
CA HIS A 73 0.29 12.72 19.54
C HIS A 73 0.19 12.78 18.01
N ALA A 74 0.26 11.64 17.32
CA ALA A 74 0.16 11.60 15.87
C ALA A 74 -1.21 12.10 15.35
N LEU A 75 -2.30 11.87 16.10
CA LEU A 75 -3.63 12.40 15.76
C LEU A 75 -3.77 13.90 16.09
N ASP A 76 -3.12 14.36 17.15
CA ASP A 76 -3.11 15.77 17.56
C ASP A 76 -2.33 16.66 16.59
N GLU A 77 -1.28 16.13 15.95
CA GLU A 77 -0.55 16.79 14.85
C GLU A 77 -1.43 17.04 13.61
N ARG A 78 -2.65 16.47 13.58
CA ARG A 78 -3.50 16.40 12.38
C ARG A 78 -4.93 16.86 12.64
N PRO A 79 -5.15 18.16 12.84
CA PRO A 79 -6.48 18.68 13.17
C PRO A 79 -7.57 18.32 12.15
N CYS A 80 -7.22 18.21 10.86
CA CYS A 80 -8.17 17.86 9.80
C CYS A 80 -8.78 16.46 9.96
N LEU A 81 -8.06 15.51 10.57
CA LEU A 81 -8.59 14.17 10.84
C LEU A 81 -9.67 14.19 11.92
N LYS A 82 -9.54 15.08 12.91
CA LYS A 82 -10.53 15.23 14.00
C LYS A 82 -11.89 15.72 13.51
N THR A 83 -11.89 16.51 12.44
CA THR A 83 -13.13 17.04 11.84
C THR A 83 -13.69 16.14 10.74
N SER A 84 -12.87 15.26 10.15
CA SER A 84 -13.22 14.49 8.95
C SER A 84 -13.53 13.02 9.20
N VAL A 85 -13.30 12.54 10.43
CA VAL A 85 -13.41 11.14 10.83
C VAL A 85 -14.12 11.08 12.20
N GLY A 86 -15.08 10.18 12.35
CA GLY A 86 -15.85 10.06 13.60
C GLY A 86 -15.13 9.24 14.68
N ARG A 87 -14.29 8.27 14.29
CA ARG A 87 -13.56 7.40 15.23
C ARG A 87 -12.24 6.86 14.69
N CYS A 88 -11.34 6.52 15.59
CA CYS A 88 -10.12 5.77 15.35
C CYS A 88 -10.12 4.49 16.19
N ALA A 89 -9.93 3.34 15.55
CA ALA A 89 -9.82 2.05 16.23
C ALA A 89 -8.37 1.55 16.15
N VAL A 90 -7.78 1.22 17.29
CA VAL A 90 -6.42 0.67 17.39
C VAL A 90 -6.49 -0.81 17.72
N THR A 91 -5.99 -1.65 16.81
CA THR A 91 -6.13 -3.11 16.88
C THR A 91 -4.78 -3.82 16.75
N ALA A 92 -4.72 -5.09 17.18
CA ALA A 92 -3.51 -5.88 17.11
C ALA A 92 -3.15 -6.26 15.66
N ALA A 93 -1.92 -5.90 15.24
CA ALA A 93 -1.31 -6.40 14.00
C ALA A 93 -0.76 -7.81 14.21
N ARG A 94 -0.83 -8.66 13.17
CA ARG A 94 -0.32 -10.05 13.21
C ARG A 94 1.20 -10.11 13.10
N SER A 95 1.78 -9.20 12.33
CA SER A 95 3.21 -9.12 12.09
C SER A 95 3.64 -7.67 11.90
N LYS A 96 4.95 -7.42 11.86
CA LYS A 96 5.50 -6.08 11.62
C LYS A 96 5.07 -5.50 10.26
N LYS A 97 4.80 -6.35 9.27
CA LYS A 97 4.37 -5.93 7.93
C LYS A 97 2.90 -5.52 7.87
N ASP A 98 2.12 -5.94 8.87
CA ASP A 98 0.70 -5.61 8.99
C ASP A 98 0.49 -4.39 9.90
N GLU A 99 1.56 -3.73 10.35
CA GLU A 99 1.45 -2.46 11.06
C GLU A 99 1.22 -1.33 10.06
N GLY A 100 0.24 -0.47 10.33
CA GLY A 100 -0.15 0.60 9.41
C GLY A 100 -1.43 1.30 9.85
N ALA A 101 -1.92 2.23 9.02
CA ALA A 101 -3.25 2.80 9.21
C ALA A 101 -4.02 2.86 7.88
N ASP A 102 -5.31 2.57 7.94
CA ASP A 102 -6.21 2.61 6.78
C ASP A 102 -7.47 3.42 7.08
N LEU A 103 -8.07 3.98 6.04
CA LEU A 103 -9.36 4.65 6.07
C LEU A 103 -10.49 3.69 5.69
N PHE A 104 -11.45 3.51 6.59
CA PHE A 104 -12.66 2.74 6.35
C PHE A 104 -13.86 3.68 6.20
N VAL A 105 -14.67 3.45 5.17
CA VAL A 105 -15.89 4.22 4.92
C VAL A 105 -17.10 3.28 4.94
N SER A 106 -18.00 3.50 5.90
CA SER A 106 -19.26 2.78 5.99
C SER A 106 -20.30 3.30 4.99
N PRO A 107 -21.24 2.45 4.55
CA PRO A 107 -22.39 2.87 3.76
C PRO A 107 -23.15 4.03 4.43
N ALA A 108 -23.78 4.88 3.63
CA ALA A 108 -24.57 5.99 4.18
C ALA A 108 -25.86 5.49 4.82
N GLU A 109 -26.09 5.85 6.08
CA GLU A 109 -27.37 5.67 6.76
C GLU A 109 -28.06 7.03 6.95
N ALA A 110 -29.39 7.02 7.01
CA ALA A 110 -30.17 8.26 7.10
C ALA A 110 -29.84 9.04 8.39
N GLY A 111 -29.42 10.29 8.23
CA GLY A 111 -29.09 11.19 9.35
C GLY A 111 -27.64 11.11 9.86
N GLN A 112 -26.78 10.27 9.29
CA GLN A 112 -25.35 10.25 9.62
C GLN A 112 -24.58 11.30 8.83
N SER A 113 -23.65 11.99 9.49
CA SER A 113 -22.72 12.88 8.81
C SER A 113 -21.68 12.09 8.02
N GLU A 114 -20.97 12.76 7.12
CA GLU A 114 -19.90 12.11 6.35
C GLU A 114 -18.72 11.69 7.23
N ALA A 115 -18.43 12.46 8.28
CA ALA A 115 -17.41 12.13 9.27
C ALA A 115 -17.77 10.86 10.07
N ASP A 116 -19.03 10.71 10.48
CA ASP A 116 -19.49 9.53 11.25
C ASP A 116 -19.32 8.22 10.49
N ARG A 117 -19.39 8.28 9.16
CA ARG A 117 -19.20 7.14 8.26
C ARG A 117 -17.74 6.76 8.07
N ARG A 118 -16.80 7.65 8.42
CA ARG A 118 -15.37 7.47 8.22
C ARG A 118 -14.73 7.05 9.53
N SER A 119 -13.90 6.01 9.48
CA SER A 119 -13.11 5.56 10.61
C SER A 119 -11.69 5.22 10.20
N ILE A 120 -10.72 5.58 11.04
CA ILE A 120 -9.33 5.17 10.86
C ILE A 120 -9.11 3.86 11.62
N GLY A 121 -8.60 2.83 10.95
CA GLY A 121 -8.12 1.62 11.60
C GLY A 121 -6.61 1.64 11.69
N ILE A 122 -6.05 1.71 12.89
CA ILE A 122 -4.62 1.58 13.16
C ILE A 122 -4.35 0.14 13.58
N GLN A 123 -3.40 -0.51 12.93
CA GLN A 123 -2.92 -1.84 13.30
C GLN A 123 -1.51 -1.73 13.86
N VAL A 124 -1.31 -2.20 15.10
CA VAL A 124 0.00 -2.17 15.77
C VAL A 124 0.23 -3.47 16.53
N ARG A 125 1.48 -3.93 16.60
CA ARG A 125 1.81 -5.03 17.51
C ARG A 125 1.91 -4.52 18.95
N PRO A 126 1.64 -5.36 19.96
CA PRO A 126 1.87 -5.02 21.36
C PRO A 126 3.28 -4.49 21.62
N GLU A 127 4.32 -5.10 21.03
CA GLU A 127 5.71 -4.62 21.17
C GLU A 127 5.92 -3.24 20.54
N GLY A 128 5.20 -2.92 19.46
CA GLY A 128 5.30 -1.62 18.80
C GLY A 128 4.87 -0.46 19.69
N LEU A 129 3.91 -0.69 20.61
CA LEU A 129 3.48 0.32 21.59
C LEU A 129 4.56 0.64 22.64
N LEU A 130 5.56 -0.24 22.80
CA LEU A 130 6.72 -0.02 23.69
C LEU A 130 7.86 0.72 22.97
N GLU A 131 7.74 0.99 21.66
CA GLU A 131 8.72 1.68 20.82
C GLU A 131 8.16 3.04 20.37
N PRO A 132 8.05 4.04 21.27
CA PRO A 132 7.24 5.25 21.03
C PRO A 132 7.70 6.07 19.82
N ASP A 133 9.02 6.25 19.63
CA ASP A 133 9.55 7.04 18.51
C ASP A 133 9.30 6.33 17.16
N ARG A 134 9.51 5.01 17.12
CA ARG A 134 9.22 4.20 15.92
C ARG A 134 7.73 4.22 15.58
N LEU A 135 6.87 4.10 16.58
CA LEU A 135 5.43 4.13 16.40
C LEU A 135 4.97 5.53 15.92
N LEU A 136 5.51 6.59 16.51
CA LEU A 136 5.19 7.95 16.08
C LEU A 136 5.61 8.20 14.63
N ASP A 137 6.81 7.77 14.23
CA ASP A 137 7.28 7.86 12.84
C ASP A 137 6.37 7.08 11.88
N LEU A 138 5.97 5.85 12.25
CA LEU A 138 5.00 5.06 11.48
C LEU A 138 3.68 5.82 11.33
N LEU A 139 3.09 6.28 12.43
CA LEU A 139 1.78 6.94 12.39
C LEU A 139 1.82 8.26 11.62
N ARG A 140 2.92 9.02 11.72
CA ARG A 140 3.15 10.20 10.88
C ARG A 140 3.15 9.85 9.41
N HIS A 141 3.79 8.76 9.00
CA HIS A 141 3.71 8.28 7.62
C HIS A 141 2.26 7.90 7.23
N GLU A 142 1.67 6.97 7.99
CA GLU A 142 0.40 6.34 7.64
C GLU A 142 -0.78 7.31 7.65
N LEU A 143 -0.94 8.17 8.67
CA LEU A 143 -2.08 9.10 8.66
C LEU A 143 -1.87 10.27 7.67
N LEU A 144 -0.68 10.46 7.09
CA LEU A 144 -0.55 11.42 5.97
C LEU A 144 -1.15 10.83 4.68
N HIS A 145 -1.03 9.51 4.48
CA HIS A 145 -1.81 8.82 3.44
C HIS A 145 -3.31 8.99 3.68
N VAL A 146 -3.77 8.84 4.93
CA VAL A 146 -5.19 9.06 5.27
C VAL A 146 -5.63 10.50 4.98
N GLU A 147 -4.80 11.51 5.29
CA GLU A 147 -5.08 12.90 4.93
C GLU A 147 -5.22 13.08 3.42
N ASP A 148 -4.30 12.51 2.63
CA ASP A 148 -4.40 12.53 1.17
C ASP A 148 -5.69 11.85 0.69
N MET A 149 -6.07 10.71 1.27
CA MET A 149 -7.34 10.03 0.95
C MET A 149 -8.58 10.89 1.22
N LEU A 150 -8.50 11.84 2.15
CA LEU A 150 -9.59 12.73 2.53
C LEU A 150 -9.56 14.08 1.81
N ASP A 151 -8.43 14.46 1.19
CA ASP A 151 -8.27 15.74 0.49
C ASP A 151 -8.92 15.68 -0.91
N PRO A 152 -9.96 16.49 -1.18
CA PRO A 152 -10.58 16.55 -2.50
C PRO A 152 -9.60 16.96 -3.61
N HIS A 153 -8.54 17.71 -3.31
CA HIS A 153 -7.54 18.11 -4.31
C HIS A 153 -6.60 16.97 -4.69
N PHE A 154 -6.35 16.04 -3.77
CA PHE A 154 -5.61 14.83 -4.08
C PHE A 154 -6.45 13.90 -4.96
N GLY A 155 -7.77 13.82 -4.69
CA GLY A 155 -8.72 13.11 -5.55
C GLY A 155 -8.55 11.59 -5.51
N TYR A 156 -8.37 11.03 -4.32
CA TYR A 156 -8.14 9.60 -4.11
C TYR A 156 -9.27 8.73 -4.65
N GLU A 157 -8.90 7.71 -5.44
CA GLU A 157 -9.79 6.62 -5.81
C GLU A 157 -9.27 5.29 -5.22
N PRO A 158 -10.13 4.49 -4.55
CA PRO A 158 -9.70 3.28 -3.85
C PRO A 158 -9.34 2.11 -4.77
N VAL A 159 -9.62 2.21 -6.07
CA VAL A 159 -9.40 1.14 -7.03
C VAL A 159 -8.51 1.64 -8.15
N LEU A 160 -7.30 1.07 -8.23
CA LEU A 160 -6.43 1.29 -9.38
C LEU A 160 -7.01 0.63 -10.64
N PRO A 161 -6.72 1.18 -11.83
CA PRO A 161 -7.13 0.59 -13.09
C PRO A 161 -6.69 -0.87 -13.19
N ARG A 162 -7.65 -1.77 -13.49
CA ARG A 162 -7.34 -3.19 -13.68
C ARG A 162 -6.72 -3.41 -15.05
N SER A 163 -5.72 -4.28 -15.08
CA SER A 163 -5.09 -4.68 -16.34
C SER A 163 -5.79 -5.87 -16.97
N GLU A 164 -6.02 -5.79 -18.28
CA GLU A 164 -6.45 -6.93 -19.10
C GLU A 164 -5.37 -8.02 -19.19
N VAL A 165 -4.11 -7.68 -18.87
CA VAL A 165 -2.95 -8.59 -18.90
C VAL A 165 -2.93 -9.51 -17.67
N GLY A 166 -3.71 -9.22 -16.63
CA GLY A 166 -3.94 -10.08 -15.47
C GLY A 166 -3.19 -9.72 -14.18
N PRO A 167 -3.35 -10.54 -13.11
CA PRO A 167 -3.03 -10.15 -11.72
C PRO A 167 -1.57 -9.79 -11.43
N SER A 168 -0.62 -10.30 -12.22
CA SER A 168 0.79 -9.96 -12.06
C SER A 168 1.09 -8.51 -12.44
N TYR A 169 0.38 -7.98 -13.43
CA TYR A 169 0.51 -6.58 -13.80
C TYR A 169 -0.14 -5.68 -12.74
N ASP A 170 -1.31 -6.09 -12.21
CA ASP A 170 -1.99 -5.34 -11.14
C ASP A 170 -1.08 -5.19 -9.91
N ARG A 171 -0.35 -6.24 -9.53
CA ARG A 171 0.65 -6.17 -8.44
C ARG A 171 1.78 -5.20 -8.74
N LEU A 172 2.34 -5.26 -9.95
CA LEU A 172 3.40 -4.33 -10.36
C LEU A 172 2.91 -2.87 -10.34
N LEU A 173 1.68 -2.63 -10.79
CA LEU A 173 1.06 -1.30 -10.75
C LEU A 173 0.89 -0.84 -9.30
N GLN A 174 0.43 -1.71 -8.41
CA GLN A 174 0.29 -1.42 -6.99
C GLN A 174 1.64 -1.09 -6.34
N ASP A 175 2.69 -1.87 -6.61
CA ASP A 175 4.04 -1.64 -6.08
C ASP A 175 4.60 -0.29 -6.54
N ARG A 176 4.39 0.07 -7.82
CA ARG A 176 4.80 1.36 -8.38
C ARG A 176 4.04 2.53 -7.80
N TYR A 177 2.71 2.42 -7.73
CA TYR A 177 1.85 3.44 -7.15
C TYR A 177 2.26 3.70 -5.69
N ARG A 178 2.43 2.64 -4.90
CA ARG A 178 2.89 2.73 -3.52
C ARG A 178 4.24 3.45 -3.42
N ALA A 179 5.24 3.04 -4.19
CA ALA A 179 6.56 3.67 -4.14
C ALA A 179 6.54 5.18 -4.46
N LEU A 180 5.66 5.62 -5.36
CA LEU A 180 5.49 7.04 -5.68
C LEU A 180 4.80 7.81 -4.54
N TRP A 181 3.74 7.21 -3.97
CA TRP A 181 2.98 7.84 -2.89
C TRP A 181 3.83 7.92 -1.62
N ASP A 182 4.48 6.82 -1.22
CA ASP A 182 5.38 6.76 -0.06
C ASP A 182 6.51 7.80 -0.20
N ALA A 183 7.11 7.96 -1.39
CA ALA A 183 8.12 8.98 -1.65
C ALA A 183 7.59 10.41 -1.47
N THR A 184 6.35 10.67 -1.88
CA THR A 184 5.69 11.97 -1.70
C THR A 184 5.42 12.25 -0.21
N ILE A 185 4.90 11.26 0.51
CA ILE A 185 4.61 11.34 1.94
C ILE A 185 5.88 11.61 2.74
N ASP A 186 6.91 10.77 2.57
CA ASP A 186 8.16 10.88 3.30
C ASP A 186 8.91 12.18 2.95
N GLY A 187 8.79 12.64 1.71
CA GLY A 187 9.29 13.95 1.27
C GLY A 187 8.63 15.12 2.04
N ARG A 188 7.31 15.08 2.21
CA ARG A 188 6.56 16.09 2.99
C ARG A 188 6.95 16.05 4.47
N LEU A 189 7.06 14.86 5.06
CA LEU A 189 7.47 14.70 6.45
C LEU A 189 8.91 15.21 6.69
N LEU A 190 9.83 14.97 5.76
CA LEU A 190 11.19 15.49 5.85
C LEU A 190 11.21 17.02 5.78
N ARG A 191 10.47 17.62 4.83
CA ARG A 191 10.37 19.08 4.71
C ARG A 191 9.70 19.74 5.92
N ALA A 192 8.76 19.05 6.55
CA ALA A 192 8.12 19.49 7.79
C ALA A 192 9.05 19.33 9.02
N GLY A 193 10.23 18.71 8.87
CA GLY A 193 11.19 18.53 9.96
C GLY A 193 10.81 17.45 10.97
N VAL A 194 9.85 16.58 10.63
CA VAL A 194 9.34 15.52 11.52
C VAL A 194 9.87 14.13 11.17
N ALA A 195 10.56 13.97 10.04
CA ALA A 195 11.25 12.75 9.66
C ALA A 195 12.77 12.93 9.66
N SER A 196 13.51 11.84 9.88
CA SER A 196 14.97 11.84 9.80
C SER A 196 15.47 11.81 8.35
N GLY A 197 16.68 12.31 8.10
CA GLY A 197 17.31 12.28 6.77
C GLY A 197 17.49 10.88 6.18
N ALA A 198 17.51 9.84 7.03
CA ALA A 198 17.60 8.44 6.58
C ALA A 198 16.37 7.97 5.78
N VAL A 199 15.25 8.70 5.89
CA VAL A 199 14.02 8.42 5.15
C VAL A 199 14.26 8.47 3.64
N ARG A 200 15.07 9.44 3.18
CA ARG A 200 15.34 9.66 1.75
C ARG A 200 16.03 8.46 1.12
N ASP A 201 17.06 7.93 1.77
CA ASP A 201 17.83 6.79 1.24
C ASP A 201 16.97 5.52 1.19
N ARG A 202 16.04 5.34 2.14
CA ARG A 202 15.08 4.24 2.14
C ARG A 202 14.13 4.36 0.95
N CYS A 203 13.42 5.49 0.83
CA CYS A 203 12.47 5.71 -0.26
C CYS A 203 13.14 5.62 -1.63
N LEU A 204 14.37 6.11 -1.78
CA LEU A 204 15.11 6.01 -3.03
C LEU A 204 15.38 4.54 -3.41
N ARG A 205 15.70 3.67 -2.44
CA ARG A 205 15.87 2.23 -2.70
C ARG A 205 14.57 1.56 -3.11
N ASP A 206 13.48 1.86 -2.42
CA ASP A 206 12.16 1.29 -2.72
C ASP A 206 11.67 1.76 -4.10
N PHE A 207 11.85 3.04 -4.40
CA PHE A 207 11.59 3.64 -5.71
C PHE A 207 12.44 2.97 -6.82
N ALA A 208 13.74 2.78 -6.60
CA ALA A 208 14.61 2.10 -7.55
C ALA A 208 14.16 0.65 -7.80
N GLY A 209 13.66 -0.04 -6.77
CA GLY A 209 13.10 -1.39 -6.86
C GLY A 209 11.81 -1.44 -7.69
N ALA A 210 10.92 -0.46 -7.53
CA ALA A 210 9.67 -0.36 -8.29
C ALA A 210 9.88 0.10 -9.74
N PHE A 211 10.93 0.89 -9.97
CA PHE A 211 11.27 1.46 -11.28
C PHE A 211 12.72 1.18 -11.71
N PRO A 212 13.10 -0.10 -11.87
CA PRO A 212 14.45 -0.47 -12.32
C PRO A 212 14.73 0.04 -13.74
N ALA A 213 13.69 0.51 -14.44
CA ALA A 213 13.75 1.09 -15.77
C ALA A 213 14.66 2.32 -15.86
N PHE A 214 14.63 3.18 -14.83
CA PHE A 214 15.29 4.49 -14.85
C PHE A 214 16.82 4.42 -14.70
N GLY A 215 17.37 3.36 -14.11
CA GLY A 215 18.82 3.18 -13.97
C GLY A 215 19.48 4.41 -13.32
N GLU A 216 20.45 5.02 -14.00
CA GLU A 216 21.17 6.21 -13.52
C GLU A 216 20.28 7.44 -13.34
N ARG A 217 19.13 7.51 -14.03
CA ARG A 217 18.16 8.62 -13.89
C ARG A 217 17.25 8.48 -12.67
N THR A 218 17.32 7.36 -11.95
CA THR A 218 16.45 7.10 -10.80
C THR A 218 16.46 8.24 -9.76
N PRO A 219 17.62 8.79 -9.34
CA PRO A 219 17.63 9.88 -8.37
C PRO A 219 16.97 11.17 -8.88
N GLU A 220 17.14 11.48 -10.18
CA GLU A 220 16.52 12.65 -10.82
C GLU A 220 14.99 12.54 -10.80
N VAL A 221 14.46 11.39 -11.22
CA VAL A 221 13.02 11.13 -11.28
C VAL A 221 12.43 11.05 -9.87
N PHE A 222 13.08 10.34 -8.96
CA PHE A 222 12.68 10.24 -7.56
C PHE A 222 12.55 11.61 -6.89
N SER A 223 13.50 12.52 -7.14
CA SER A 223 13.49 13.88 -6.56
C SER A 223 12.26 14.68 -6.97
N ARG A 224 11.61 14.38 -8.11
CA ARG A 224 10.37 15.06 -8.52
C ARG A 224 9.21 14.76 -7.58
N PHE A 225 9.13 13.53 -7.07
CA PHE A 225 8.10 13.11 -6.13
C PHE A 225 8.49 13.43 -4.69
N PHE A 226 9.75 13.17 -4.35
CA PHE A 226 10.22 13.36 -2.99
C PHE A 226 10.42 14.83 -2.63
N ASP A 227 11.03 15.63 -3.50
CA ASP A 227 11.38 17.04 -3.21
C ASP A 227 10.40 18.05 -3.83
N GLY A 228 9.56 17.60 -4.78
CA GLY A 228 8.65 18.45 -5.54
C GLY A 228 7.31 18.78 -4.86
N ALA A 229 6.41 19.37 -5.66
CA ALA A 229 5.03 19.63 -5.26
C ALA A 229 4.25 18.32 -5.11
N SER A 230 3.22 18.33 -4.26
CA SER A 230 2.35 17.16 -4.05
C SER A 230 1.56 16.84 -5.33
N PRO A 231 1.80 15.69 -5.99
CA PRO A 231 1.00 15.24 -7.12
C PRO A 231 -0.40 14.83 -6.68
N THR A 232 -1.35 14.87 -7.62
CA THR A 232 -2.69 14.29 -7.41
C THR A 232 -2.64 12.76 -7.51
N HIS A 233 -3.68 12.08 -7.05
CA HIS A 233 -3.85 10.64 -7.26
C HIS A 233 -3.76 10.28 -8.75
N ALA A 234 -4.42 11.06 -9.63
CA ALA A 234 -4.39 10.84 -11.06
C ALA A 234 -2.97 10.94 -11.66
N ASP A 235 -2.15 11.88 -11.19
CA ASP A 235 -0.75 12.02 -11.63
C ASP A 235 0.08 10.80 -11.22
N LEU A 236 -0.10 10.31 -9.98
CA LEU A 236 0.57 9.11 -9.48
C LEU A 236 0.20 7.86 -10.28
N VAL A 237 -1.10 7.68 -10.55
CA VAL A 237 -1.60 6.54 -11.35
C VAL A 237 -1.08 6.62 -12.79
N ALA A 238 -1.14 7.80 -13.42
CA ALA A 238 -0.65 8.00 -14.78
C ALA A 238 0.84 7.65 -14.91
N PHE A 239 1.66 8.08 -13.94
CA PHE A 239 3.08 7.76 -13.91
C PHE A 239 3.33 6.26 -13.68
N ALA A 240 2.59 5.63 -12.76
CA ALA A 240 2.75 4.21 -12.45
C ALA A 240 2.40 3.30 -13.63
N LEU A 241 1.38 3.67 -14.42
CA LEU A 241 0.95 2.98 -15.64
C LEU A 241 2.00 3.10 -16.75
N ASN A 242 2.51 4.31 -16.99
CA ASN A 242 3.35 4.62 -18.14
C ASN A 242 4.68 5.29 -17.75
N PRO A 243 5.53 4.66 -16.91
CA PRO A 243 6.80 5.28 -16.49
C PRO A 243 7.75 5.52 -17.67
N ASP A 244 7.64 4.72 -18.73
CA ASP A 244 8.49 4.82 -19.92
C ASP A 244 8.23 6.09 -20.75
N ALA A 245 7.04 6.71 -20.62
CA ALA A 245 6.75 8.00 -21.26
C ALA A 245 7.65 9.13 -20.73
N HIS A 246 8.28 8.93 -19.57
CA HIS A 246 9.17 9.87 -18.92
C HIS A 246 10.66 9.56 -19.15
N LEU A 247 10.97 8.48 -19.89
CA LEU A 247 12.30 8.17 -20.39
C LEU A 247 12.56 8.90 -21.71
N ASP A 248 13.82 9.26 -21.97
CA ASP A 248 14.20 9.76 -23.30
C ASP A 248 13.94 8.69 -24.36
N ARG A 249 13.55 9.09 -25.58
CA ARG A 249 13.25 8.17 -26.70
C ARG A 249 14.37 7.14 -26.94
N SER A 250 15.63 7.51 -26.72
CA SER A 250 16.79 6.63 -26.87
C SER A 250 16.84 5.49 -25.83
N HIS A 251 16.30 5.71 -24.63
CA HIS A 251 16.20 4.71 -23.56
C HIS A 251 14.92 3.88 -23.67
N ALA A 252 13.80 4.49 -24.09
CA ALA A 252 12.56 3.77 -24.39
C ALA A 252 12.76 2.73 -25.51
N LEU A 253 13.59 3.03 -26.53
CA LEU A 253 13.95 2.09 -27.60
C LEU A 253 14.91 0.97 -27.15
N ARG A 254 15.66 1.17 -26.05
CA ARG A 254 16.61 0.18 -25.50
C ARG A 254 15.96 -0.80 -24.52
N ARG A 255 14.74 -0.50 -24.05
CA ARG A 255 13.95 -1.43 -23.26
C ARG A 255 12.87 -2.01 -24.13
N GLY A 256 12.90 -3.32 -24.20
CA GLY A 256 12.03 -4.12 -25.01
C GLY A 256 10.59 -3.62 -25.11
N THR A 257 10.22 -3.14 -26.29
CA THR A 257 8.84 -2.99 -26.72
C THR A 257 8.04 -4.22 -26.30
N ARG A 258 6.89 -4.02 -25.62
CA ARG A 258 5.98 -5.14 -25.35
C ARG A 258 5.64 -5.79 -26.68
N CYS A 259 5.65 -7.11 -26.70
CA CYS A 259 5.13 -7.84 -27.85
C CYS A 259 3.67 -7.43 -28.04
N PRO A 260 3.24 -6.90 -29.21
CA PRO A 260 1.85 -6.51 -29.41
C PRO A 260 0.91 -7.72 -29.50
N VAL A 261 1.46 -8.94 -29.60
CA VAL A 261 0.70 -10.20 -29.62
C VAL A 261 0.48 -10.76 -28.21
N CYS A 262 1.50 -10.78 -27.34
CA CYS A 262 1.37 -11.39 -26.00
C CYS A 262 1.51 -10.43 -24.82
N GLY A 263 1.79 -9.15 -25.07
CA GLY A 263 1.94 -8.12 -24.04
C GLY A 263 3.19 -8.24 -23.15
N PHE A 264 3.99 -9.31 -23.29
CA PHE A 264 5.19 -9.51 -22.49
C PHE A 264 6.31 -8.52 -22.86
N PRO A 265 7.01 -7.94 -21.87
CA PRO A 265 8.22 -7.16 -22.12
C PRO A 265 9.27 -8.02 -22.82
N THR A 266 9.75 -7.60 -24.00
CA THR A 266 10.73 -8.38 -24.77
C THR A 266 11.78 -7.50 -25.41
N TYR A 267 13.05 -7.80 -25.14
CA TYR A 267 14.20 -7.09 -25.72
C TYR A 267 14.52 -7.55 -27.15
N ASP A 268 13.78 -8.53 -27.67
CA ASP A 268 14.08 -9.28 -28.89
C ASP A 268 12.78 -9.46 -29.70
N LEU A 269 12.27 -8.34 -30.24
CA LEU A 269 11.31 -8.40 -31.33
C LEU A 269 12.05 -8.80 -32.60
N GLU A 270 11.44 -9.69 -33.38
CA GLU A 270 12.03 -10.18 -34.63
C GLU A 270 12.42 -8.97 -35.53
N PRO A 271 13.72 -8.78 -35.83
CA PRO A 271 14.25 -7.52 -36.35
C PRO A 271 13.98 -7.26 -37.83
N ALA A 272 13.27 -8.16 -38.53
CA ALA A 272 12.99 -8.05 -39.96
C ALA A 272 11.53 -8.41 -40.29
N PRO A 273 10.56 -7.57 -39.91
CA PRO A 273 9.13 -7.84 -40.11
C PRO A 273 8.72 -7.94 -41.60
N GLU A 274 9.45 -7.28 -42.49
CA GLU A 274 9.30 -7.43 -43.96
C GLU A 274 9.61 -8.85 -44.47
N ARG A 275 10.32 -9.66 -43.68
CA ARG A 275 10.76 -11.01 -44.05
C ARG A 275 9.87 -12.11 -43.49
N LEU A 276 8.78 -11.75 -42.81
CA LEU A 276 7.81 -12.71 -42.33
C LEU A 276 7.00 -13.28 -43.51
N PRO A 277 6.83 -14.61 -43.62
CA PRO A 277 6.00 -15.21 -44.67
C PRO A 277 4.56 -14.69 -44.61
N GLN A 278 3.92 -14.48 -45.77
CA GLN A 278 2.55 -13.95 -45.83
C GLN A 278 1.56 -14.82 -45.04
N ASP A 279 1.68 -16.14 -45.12
CA ASP A 279 0.83 -17.09 -44.39
C ASP A 279 0.99 -16.97 -42.86
N PHE A 280 2.18 -16.58 -42.40
CA PHE A 280 2.42 -16.29 -40.99
C PHE A 280 1.69 -15.00 -40.59
N VAL A 281 1.80 -13.94 -41.40
CA VAL A 281 1.15 -12.64 -41.14
C VAL A 281 -0.36 -12.79 -41.09
N THR A 282 -0.96 -13.51 -42.04
CA THR A 282 -2.42 -13.76 -42.06
C THR A 282 -2.89 -14.43 -40.77
N ARG A 283 -2.22 -15.51 -40.33
CA ARG A 283 -2.61 -16.23 -39.10
C ARG A 283 -2.52 -15.37 -37.84
N VAL A 284 -1.47 -14.55 -37.74
CA VAL A 284 -1.35 -13.64 -36.59
C VAL A 284 -2.45 -12.57 -36.64
N THR A 285 -2.77 -12.03 -37.83
CA THR A 285 -3.80 -11.00 -38.00
C THR A 285 -5.21 -11.53 -37.78
N GLU A 286 -5.47 -12.81 -38.09
CA GLU A 286 -6.74 -13.48 -37.76
C GLU A 286 -7.00 -13.53 -36.25
N ASP A 287 -5.96 -13.84 -35.47
CA ASP A 287 -6.04 -13.88 -34.01
C ASP A 287 -5.93 -12.48 -33.37
N PHE A 288 -5.25 -11.53 -34.05
CA PHE A 288 -4.97 -10.16 -33.57
C PHE A 288 -5.16 -9.12 -34.70
N PRO A 289 -6.39 -8.63 -34.92
CA PRO A 289 -6.72 -7.76 -36.07
C PRO A 289 -6.00 -6.40 -36.10
N ASP A 290 -5.64 -5.88 -34.92
CA ASP A 290 -4.96 -4.58 -34.78
C ASP A 290 -3.43 -4.68 -34.91
N TRP A 291 -2.89 -5.89 -35.07
CA TRP A 291 -1.45 -6.11 -35.24
C TRP A 291 -1.03 -5.93 -36.70
N CYS A 292 0.12 -5.29 -36.92
CA CYS A 292 0.78 -5.22 -38.22
C CYS A 292 2.27 -5.57 -38.11
N PRO A 293 2.91 -6.06 -39.20
CA PRO A 293 4.31 -6.49 -39.17
C PRO A 293 5.26 -5.42 -38.63
N ALA A 294 5.03 -4.15 -38.94
CA ALA A 294 5.87 -3.04 -38.49
C ALA A 294 5.94 -2.87 -36.96
N GLN A 295 4.99 -3.43 -36.20
CA GLN A 295 5.00 -3.41 -34.73
C GLN A 295 5.86 -4.53 -34.13
N GLY A 296 6.36 -5.46 -34.94
CA GLY A 296 7.19 -6.59 -34.52
C GLY A 296 6.44 -7.65 -33.70
N ILE A 297 7.13 -8.75 -33.40
CA ILE A 297 6.60 -9.85 -32.60
C ILE A 297 7.75 -10.49 -31.82
N CYS A 298 7.50 -10.91 -30.57
CA CYS A 298 8.54 -11.56 -29.78
C CYS A 298 8.88 -12.95 -30.33
N ARG A 299 10.11 -13.39 -30.10
CA ARG A 299 10.59 -14.71 -30.55
C ARG A 299 9.69 -15.88 -30.13
N GLN A 300 9.15 -15.86 -28.92
CA GLN A 300 8.27 -16.94 -28.41
C GLN A 300 6.95 -17.03 -29.19
N CYS A 301 6.30 -15.89 -29.45
CA CYS A 301 5.11 -15.86 -30.29
C CYS A 301 5.43 -16.22 -31.73
N ALA A 302 6.56 -15.76 -32.26
CA ALA A 302 7.00 -16.13 -33.60
C ALA A 302 7.19 -17.65 -33.72
N ASP A 303 7.85 -18.28 -32.75
CA ASP A 303 8.08 -19.73 -32.72
C ASP A 303 6.76 -20.51 -32.61
N LEU A 304 5.80 -20.02 -31.81
CA LEU A 304 4.46 -20.60 -31.72
C LEU A 304 3.74 -20.64 -33.08
N TYR A 305 3.69 -19.50 -33.78
CA TYR A 305 3.00 -19.40 -35.08
C TYR A 305 3.76 -20.10 -36.22
N ARG A 306 5.08 -20.29 -36.09
CA ARG A 306 5.88 -21.13 -37.00
C ARG A 306 5.62 -22.62 -36.78
N ALA A 307 5.42 -23.06 -35.54
CA ALA A 307 5.20 -24.46 -35.20
C ALA A 307 3.76 -24.94 -35.48
N ARG A 308 2.76 -24.04 -35.42
CA ARG A 308 1.33 -24.37 -35.56
C ARG A 308 0.98 -25.20 -36.82
N PRO A 309 1.46 -24.87 -38.04
CA PRO A 309 1.17 -25.68 -39.23
C PRO A 309 1.77 -27.10 -39.17
N LEU A 310 2.92 -27.27 -38.51
CA LEU A 310 3.56 -28.57 -38.32
C LEU A 310 2.76 -29.42 -37.34
N SER A 311 2.26 -28.81 -36.26
CA SER A 311 1.39 -29.47 -35.28
C SER A 311 0.03 -29.85 -35.88
N GLU A 312 -0.59 -28.99 -36.69
CA GLU A 312 -1.86 -29.27 -37.38
C GLU A 312 -1.70 -30.36 -38.44
N SER A 313 -0.59 -30.35 -39.18
CA SER A 313 -0.26 -31.41 -40.16
C SER A 313 0.01 -32.75 -39.47
N ALA A 314 0.74 -32.74 -38.35
CA ALA A 314 0.98 -33.93 -37.55
C ALA A 314 -0.32 -34.48 -36.93
N ALA A 315 -1.20 -33.62 -36.44
CA ALA A 315 -2.51 -34.00 -35.91
C ALA A 315 -3.43 -34.60 -36.99
N ALA A 316 -3.35 -34.11 -38.23
CA ALA A 316 -4.09 -34.67 -39.37
C ALA A 316 -3.58 -36.05 -39.82
N LEU A 317 -2.32 -36.38 -39.50
CA LEU A 317 -1.68 -37.68 -39.81
C LEU A 317 -1.85 -38.72 -38.69
N LEU A 318 -2.31 -38.33 -37.50
CA LEU A 318 -2.62 -39.27 -36.43
C LEU A 318 -3.92 -40.02 -36.76
N PRO A 319 -3.96 -41.36 -36.61
CA PRO A 319 -5.19 -42.11 -36.81
C PRO A 319 -6.22 -41.63 -35.79
N LYS A 320 -7.40 -41.19 -36.28
CA LYS A 320 -8.53 -40.89 -35.41
C LYS A 320 -8.89 -42.18 -34.67
N SER A 321 -8.70 -42.20 -33.35
CA SER A 321 -9.13 -43.31 -32.51
C SER A 321 -10.63 -43.52 -32.71
N ALA A 322 -10.99 -44.70 -33.22
CA ALA A 322 -12.36 -45.19 -33.26
C ALA A 322 -12.80 -45.66 -31.87
#